data_AF-A0A511DBT3-F1
#
_entry.id   AF-A0A511DBT3-F1
#
_cell.length_a   1.000
_cell.length_b   1.000
_cell.length_c   1.000
_cell.angle_alpha   90.00
_cell.angle_beta   90.00
_cell.angle_gamma   90.00
#
_symmetry.space_group_name_H-M   'P 1'
#
loop_
_entity.id
_entity.type
_entity.pdbx_description
1 polymer ?
#
loop_
_entity_poly.entity_id
_entity_poly.type
_entity_poly.pdbx_seq_one_letter_code
_entity_poly.pdbx_strand_id
1 'polypeptide(L)'
;MPRHDVAMTPAEVVAFVRDEDGGVLAHLDENGDPVAGLVSSRGAGTGLVLAAADTRRLPPDGTQVCVAYEREPSYSGVRAALVLGVVVDGRLEPDRTISFDFAKIPAPVQEDDH
;
A
#
# COMPACT_ATOMS: atom_id res chain seq x y z
N MET A 1 -15.67 -23.62 -0.78
CA MET A 1 -14.21 -23.46 -0.91
C MET A 1 -13.64 -22.98 0.40
N PRO A 2 -12.51 -23.51 0.88
CA PRO A 2 -11.85 -22.98 2.08
C PRO A 2 -11.44 -21.52 1.85
N ARG A 3 -11.63 -20.67 2.85
CA ARG A 3 -11.19 -19.27 2.81
C ARG A 3 -9.69 -19.24 3.09
N HIS A 4 -8.88 -18.92 2.10
CA HIS A 4 -7.45 -18.71 2.29
C HIS A 4 -7.22 -17.33 2.93
N ASP A 5 -6.38 -17.28 3.96
CA ASP A 5 -5.95 -16.01 4.54
C ASP A 5 -4.85 -15.42 3.64
N VAL A 6 -5.26 -14.47 2.80
CA VAL A 6 -4.36 -13.74 1.89
C VAL A 6 -3.82 -12.47 2.51
N ALA A 7 -4.21 -12.11 3.74
CA ALA A 7 -3.75 -10.88 4.37
C ALA A 7 -2.23 -10.97 4.64
N MET A 8 -1.53 -9.85 4.41
CA MET A 8 -0.14 -9.73 4.85
C MET A 8 -0.10 -9.40 6.34
N THR A 9 0.83 -10.02 7.05
CA THR A 9 1.21 -9.63 8.41
C THR A 9 1.80 -8.21 8.41
N PRO A 10 1.84 -7.52 9.57
CA PRO A 10 2.46 -6.19 9.65
C PRO A 10 3.92 -6.17 9.16
N ALA A 11 4.70 -7.21 9.45
CA ALA A 11 6.09 -7.31 8.99
C ALA A 11 6.19 -7.48 7.46
N GLU A 12 5.30 -8.27 6.86
CA GLU A 12 5.24 -8.45 5.41
C GLU A 12 4.83 -7.16 4.68
N VAL A 13 3.88 -6.39 5.24
CA VAL A 13 3.51 -5.06 4.71
C VAL A 13 4.72 -4.13 4.74
N VAL A 14 5.42 -4.04 5.88
CA VAL A 14 6.59 -3.17 6.02
C VAL A 14 7.69 -3.55 5.03
N ALA A 15 7.94 -4.85 4.84
CA ALA A 15 8.90 -5.32 3.83
C ALA A 15 8.44 -4.99 2.41
N PHE A 16 7.18 -5.28 2.07
CA PHE A 16 6.59 -5.00 0.77
C PHE A 16 6.69 -3.52 0.40
N VAL A 17 6.21 -2.63 1.28
CA VAL A 17 6.25 -1.19 1.03
C VAL A 17 7.68 -0.65 0.95
N ARG A 18 8.64 -1.23 1.69
CA ARG A 18 10.07 -0.85 1.57
C ARG A 18 10.69 -1.22 0.24
N ASP A 19 10.22 -2.31 -0.36
CA ASP A 19 10.68 -2.78 -1.67
C ASP A 19 9.98 -2.04 -2.83
N GLU A 20 8.94 -1.25 -2.56
CA GLU A 20 8.28 -0.40 -3.56
C GLU A 20 8.93 0.99 -3.61
N ASP A 21 9.30 1.43 -4.81
CA ASP A 21 9.88 2.76 -5.05
C ASP A 21 8.86 3.89 -4.81
N GLY A 22 7.56 3.57 -4.79
CA GLY A 22 6.48 4.54 -4.62
C GLY A 22 5.08 3.92 -4.63
N GLY A 23 4.08 4.80 -4.52
CA GLY A 23 2.68 4.44 -4.52
C GLY A 23 1.79 5.61 -4.96
N VAL A 24 0.49 5.43 -4.85
CA VAL A 24 -0.51 6.48 -5.10
C VAL A 24 -1.01 6.99 -3.76
N LEU A 25 -0.74 8.26 -3.44
CA LEU A 25 -1.31 8.95 -2.29
C LEU A 25 -2.64 9.58 -2.68
N ALA A 26 -3.68 9.26 -1.92
CA ALA A 26 -5.02 9.82 -2.05
C ALA A 26 -5.44 10.51 -0.74
N HIS A 27 -6.13 11.64 -0.86
CA HIS A 27 -6.70 12.42 0.25
C HIS A 27 -7.89 13.23 -0.23
N LEU A 28 -8.60 13.88 0.71
CA LEU A 28 -9.59 14.89 0.39
C LEU A 28 -8.97 16.28 0.53
N ASP A 29 -9.22 17.18 -0.41
CA ASP A 29 -8.79 18.56 -0.31
C ASP A 29 -9.66 19.37 0.67
N GLU A 30 -9.43 20.70 0.74
CA GLU A 30 -10.18 21.60 1.62
C GLU A 30 -11.69 21.68 1.33
N ASN A 31 -12.13 21.29 0.13
CA ASN A 31 -13.53 21.24 -0.28
C ASN A 31 -14.15 19.85 -0.06
N GLY A 32 -13.35 18.87 0.33
CA GLY A 32 -13.77 17.47 0.44
C GLY A 32 -13.71 16.72 -0.89
N ASP A 33 -13.09 17.29 -1.93
CA ASP A 33 -12.93 16.64 -3.22
C ASP A 33 -11.75 15.65 -3.20
N PRO A 34 -11.88 14.47 -3.82
CA PRO A 34 -10.82 13.48 -3.82
C PRO A 34 -9.67 13.88 -4.74
N VAL A 35 -8.46 13.88 -4.19
CA VAL A 35 -7.21 14.17 -4.89
C VAL A 35 -6.27 12.98 -4.77
N ALA A 36 -5.66 12.58 -5.89
CA ALA A 36 -4.64 11.53 -5.93
C ALA A 36 -3.40 11.94 -6.72
N GLY A 37 -2.24 11.43 -6.32
CA GLY A 37 -0.97 11.69 -6.97
C GLY A 37 0.07 10.61 -6.65
N LEU A 38 1.06 10.48 -7.54
CA LEU A 38 2.19 9.58 -7.33
C LEU A 38 3.12 10.15 -6.25
N VAL A 39 3.53 9.28 -5.34
CA VAL A 39 4.54 9.57 -4.32
C VAL A 39 5.64 8.52 -4.42
N SER A 40 6.87 8.97 -4.30
CA SER A 40 7.97 8.07 -3.92
C SER A 40 7.86 7.77 -2.42
N SER A 41 8.24 6.55 -2.05
CA SER A 41 8.20 6.11 -0.66
C SER A 41 9.54 5.54 -0.24
N ARG A 42 9.97 5.85 0.99
CA ARG A 42 11.13 5.22 1.59
C ARG A 42 10.81 4.83 3.02
N GLY A 43 10.93 3.55 3.33
CA GLY A 43 10.72 3.08 4.70
C GLY A 43 11.75 3.65 5.66
N ALA A 44 11.28 4.29 6.74
CA ALA A 44 12.11 4.86 7.80
C ALA A 44 11.66 4.28 9.15
N GLY A 45 12.26 3.15 9.56
CA GLY A 45 11.99 2.52 10.86
C GLY A 45 10.52 2.14 11.02
N THR A 46 9.76 2.99 11.71
CA THR A 46 8.34 2.87 12.04
C THR A 46 7.39 3.69 11.16
N GLY A 47 7.89 4.48 10.22
CA GLY A 47 7.08 5.34 9.34
C GLY A 47 7.49 5.29 7.87
N LEU A 48 6.68 5.90 7.01
CA LEU A 48 6.94 6.03 5.58
C LEU A 48 7.26 7.49 5.28
N VAL A 49 8.49 7.76 4.84
CA VAL A 49 8.83 9.07 4.29
C VAL A 49 8.26 9.11 2.88
N LEU A 50 7.38 10.07 2.63
CA LEU A 50 6.81 10.29 1.32
C LEU A 50 7.50 11.49 0.68
N ALA A 51 7.68 11.45 -0.63
CA ALA A 51 7.98 12.63 -1.41
C ALA A 51 7.14 12.60 -2.68
N ALA A 52 6.46 13.70 -2.97
CA ALA A 52 5.69 13.83 -4.21
C ALA A 52 6.60 13.54 -5.41
N ALA A 53 6.10 12.74 -6.35
CA ALA A 53 6.87 12.37 -7.54
C ALA A 53 6.90 13.50 -8.59
N ASP A 54 6.09 14.55 -8.41
CA ASP A 54 5.97 15.70 -9.28
C ASP A 54 6.12 17.03 -8.51
N THR A 55 5.76 18.15 -9.13
CA THR A 55 5.82 19.48 -8.52
C THR A 55 4.74 19.73 -7.48
N ARG A 56 3.80 18.80 -7.26
CA ARG A 56 2.75 18.95 -6.26
C ARG A 56 3.36 18.82 -4.87
N ARG A 57 2.80 19.56 -3.93
CA ARG A 57 3.17 19.43 -2.52
C ARG A 57 2.41 18.25 -1.92
N LEU A 58 3.01 17.60 -0.94
CA LEU A 58 2.26 16.72 -0.05
C LEU A 58 1.15 17.51 0.64
N PRO A 59 0.04 16.85 1.02
CA PRO A 59 -0.99 17.52 1.77
C PRO A 59 -0.44 18.03 3.12
N PRO A 60 -1.10 19.04 3.72
CA PRO A 60 -0.69 19.59 5.01
C PRO A 60 -0.62 18.54 6.13
N ASP A 61 0.14 18.86 7.18
CA ASP A 61 0.15 18.03 8.38
C ASP A 61 -1.25 17.94 9.00
N GLY A 62 -1.58 16.77 9.55
CA GLY A 62 -2.90 16.45 10.08
C GLY A 62 -3.89 15.93 9.02
N THR A 63 -3.56 16.00 7.72
CA THR A 63 -4.43 15.43 6.68
C THR A 63 -4.47 13.91 6.75
N GLN A 64 -5.69 13.36 6.73
CA GLN A 64 -5.93 11.93 6.57
C GLN A 64 -5.65 11.51 5.13
N VAL A 65 -4.82 10.50 4.96
CA VAL A 65 -4.39 10.01 3.65
C VAL A 65 -4.46 8.49 3.56
N CYS A 66 -4.54 8.00 2.34
CA CYS A 66 -4.36 6.59 2.00
C CYS A 66 -3.26 6.50 0.95
N VAL A 67 -2.28 5.63 1.16
CA VAL A 67 -1.28 5.31 0.14
C VAL A 67 -1.46 3.88 -0.32
N ALA A 68 -1.73 3.72 -1.61
CA ALA A 68 -1.85 2.42 -2.26
C ALA A 68 -0.51 2.03 -2.90
N TYR A 69 -0.06 0.82 -2.57
CA TYR A 69 1.11 0.15 -3.13
C TYR A 69 0.65 -1.11 -3.83
N GLU A 70 1.15 -1.34 -5.04
CA GLU A 70 0.74 -2.47 -5.87
C GLU A 70 1.93 -2.98 -6.68
N ARG A 71 2.09 -4.30 -6.71
CA ARG A 71 3.04 -4.99 -7.59
C ARG A 71 2.30 -6.06 -8.37
N GLU A 72 2.21 -5.89 -9.68
CA GLU A 72 1.65 -6.86 -10.62
C GLU A 72 2.73 -7.44 -11.54
N PRO A 73 3.47 -8.50 -11.14
CA PRO A 73 4.37 -9.19 -12.06
C PRO A 73 3.64 -10.22 -12.94
N SER A 74 2.45 -10.70 -12.51
CA SER A 74 1.54 -11.63 -13.21
C SER A 74 0.28 -11.91 -12.35
N TYR A 75 -0.75 -12.57 -12.92
CA TYR A 75 -2.04 -12.89 -12.26
C TYR A 75 -1.92 -13.64 -10.91
N SER A 76 -0.87 -14.45 -10.70
CA SER A 76 -0.61 -15.17 -9.45
C SER A 76 0.35 -14.45 -8.49
N GLY A 77 0.94 -13.33 -8.92
CA GLY A 77 1.91 -12.55 -8.16
C GLY A 77 1.37 -11.23 -7.62
N VAL A 78 0.06 -10.99 -7.72
CA VAL A 78 -0.55 -9.72 -7.29
C VAL A 78 -0.40 -9.57 -5.77
N ARG A 79 0.27 -8.50 -5.39
CA ARG A 79 0.43 -8.07 -3.99
C ARG A 79 0.08 -6.59 -3.91
N ALA A 80 -0.71 -6.23 -2.91
CA ALA A 80 -1.02 -4.83 -2.66
C ALA A 80 -1.21 -4.53 -1.17
N ALA A 81 -0.95 -3.28 -0.82
CA ALA A 81 -1.18 -2.72 0.50
C ALA A 81 -1.78 -1.32 0.38
N LEU A 82 -2.84 -1.07 1.14
CA LEU A 82 -3.38 0.26 1.39
C LEU A 82 -3.01 0.65 2.80
N VAL A 83 -2.20 1.69 2.93
CA VAL A 83 -1.75 2.24 4.21
C VAL A 83 -2.54 3.52 4.48
N LEU A 84 -3.42 3.48 5.47
CA LEU A 84 -4.19 4.62 5.92
C LEU A 84 -3.49 5.26 7.12
N GLY A 85 -3.47 6.58 7.18
CA GLY A 85 -2.84 7.30 8.26
C GLY A 85 -2.91 8.81 8.10
N VAL A 86 -2.03 9.50 8.83
CA VAL A 86 -1.98 10.96 8.88
C VAL A 86 -0.62 11.45 8.42
N VAL A 87 -0.59 12.60 7.73
CA VAL A 87 0.66 13.29 7.42
C VAL A 87 1.17 14.06 8.63
N VAL A 88 2.42 13.83 9.02
CA VAL A 88 3.12 14.51 10.11
C VAL A 88 4.56 14.78 9.69
N ASP A 89 4.98 16.05 9.65
CA ASP A 89 6.31 16.48 9.23
C ASP A 89 6.72 15.89 7.86
N GLY A 90 5.78 15.81 6.92
CA GLY A 90 6.00 15.22 5.59
C GLY A 90 6.17 13.68 5.58
N ARG A 91 5.83 13.01 6.68
CA ARG A 91 5.82 11.54 6.80
C ARG A 91 4.38 11.05 6.92
N LEU A 92 4.14 9.82 6.49
CA LEU A 92 2.92 9.10 6.82
C LEU A 92 3.13 8.32 8.11
N GLU A 93 2.33 8.64 9.13
CA GLU A 93 2.16 7.82 10.33
C GLU A 93 0.98 6.86 10.13
N PRO A 94 1.23 5.54 10.00
CA PRO A 94 0.18 4.57 9.74
C PRO A 94 -0.75 4.37 10.95
N ASP A 95 -2.05 4.43 10.71
CA ASP A 95 -3.09 4.02 11.68
C ASP A 95 -3.57 2.59 11.36
N ARG A 96 -3.83 2.33 10.08
CA ARG A 96 -4.38 1.05 9.63
C ARG A 96 -3.77 0.61 8.30
N THR A 97 -3.68 -0.69 8.11
CA THR A 97 -3.35 -1.28 6.82
C THR A 97 -4.40 -2.29 6.37
N ILE A 98 -4.72 -2.28 5.09
CA ILE A 98 -5.44 -3.33 4.39
C ILE A 98 -4.48 -3.92 3.36
N SER A 99 -4.32 -5.25 3.33
CA SER A 99 -3.33 -5.89 2.47
C SER A 99 -3.82 -7.21 1.91
N PHE A 100 -3.25 -7.61 0.78
CA PHE A 100 -3.41 -8.95 0.24
C PHE A 100 -2.16 -9.41 -0.51
N ASP A 101 -1.95 -10.71 -0.50
CA ASP A 101 -0.88 -11.43 -1.20
C ASP A 101 -1.46 -12.71 -1.79
N PHE A 102 -1.67 -12.72 -3.11
CA PHE A 102 -2.28 -13.88 -3.79
C PHE A 102 -1.34 -15.07 -3.90
N ALA A 103 -0.03 -14.91 -3.65
CA ALA A 103 0.90 -16.04 -3.58
C ALA A 103 0.61 -16.96 -2.37
N LYS A 104 -0.19 -16.49 -1.40
CA LYS A 104 -0.68 -17.30 -0.26
C LYS A 104 -1.81 -18.25 -0.64
N ILE A 105 -2.41 -18.08 -1.82
CA ILE A 105 -3.39 -19.04 -2.34
C ILE A 105 -2.59 -20.22 -2.93
N PRO A 106 -2.77 -21.45 -2.43
CA PRO A 106 -2.08 -22.60 -2.99
C PRO A 106 -2.48 -22.79 -4.46
N ALA A 107 -1.51 -23.18 -5.29
CA ALA A 107 -1.81 -23.56 -6.67
C ALA A 107 -2.86 -24.69 -6.68
N PRO A 108 -3.81 -24.68 -7.63
CA PRO A 108 -4.74 -25.78 -7.78
C PRO A 108 -3.94 -27.07 -7.96
N VAL A 109 -4.24 -28.08 -7.14
CA VAL A 109 -3.72 -29.42 -7.35
C VAL A 109 -4.34 -29.90 -8.66
N GLN A 110 -3.52 -30.25 -9.66
CA GLN A 110 -4.04 -30.98 -10.81
C GLN A 110 -4.68 -32.25 -10.27
N GLU A 111 -6.00 -32.37 -10.40
CA GLU A 111 -6.64 -33.68 -10.31
C GLU A 111 -6.10 -34.45 -11.52
N ASP A 112 -5.28 -35.48 -11.27
CA ASP A 112 -4.88 -36.41 -12.31
C ASP A 112 -6.17 -36.94 -12.95
N ASP A 113 -6.33 -36.71 -14.26
CA ASP A 113 -7.41 -37.27 -15.06
C ASP A 113 -7.36 -38.81 -14.93
N HIS A 114 -8.26 -39.36 -14.11
CA HIS A 114 -8.51 -40.80 -14.00
C HIS A 114 -9.54 -41.27 -15.03
#